data_AF-A0A3D5HYC6-F1
#
_entry.id   AF-A0A3D5HYC6-F1
#
_cell.length_a   1.000
_cell.length_b   1.000
_cell.length_c   1.000
_cell.angle_alpha   90.00
_cell.angle_beta   90.00
_cell.angle_gamma   90.00
#
_symmetry.space_group_name_H-M   'P 1'
#
loop_
_entity.id
_entity.type
_entity.pdbx_description
1 polymer ?
#
loop_
_entity_poly.entity_id
_entity_poly.type
_entity_poly.pdbx_seq_one_letter_code
_entity_poly.pdbx_strand_id
1 'polypeptide(L)'
;ERAIVTDLPGTTRDLLDYDLVLQGVPITLLDTAGIRSTADRVEQLGIERSRAAFASADAVVLLYDLSRGWSPDDSALRNEVPDGTPLLVVGNKSDLAAEPATTQGLAISARSGLGLAELSSALLKLCGLSGEGQGLLLALNQRQCDLAAAASAALGRSQQAARDGLPWDFWTIDLREAIRALGEITGAEITEAVLDRVFSRFCIGK
;
A
#
# COMPACT_ATOMS: atom_id res chain seq x y z
N GLU A 1 8.68 -15.96 8.53
CA GLU A 1 10.14 -16.11 8.33
C GLU A 1 10.72 -14.76 7.95
N ARG A 2 11.87 -14.39 8.52
CA ARG A 2 12.52 -13.09 8.27
C ARG A 2 13.12 -13.09 6.87
N ALA A 3 12.65 -12.19 6.01
CA ALA A 3 13.36 -11.87 4.78
C ALA A 3 14.69 -11.22 5.15
N ILE A 4 15.76 -11.68 4.51
CA ILE A 4 17.14 -11.28 4.75
C ILE A 4 17.31 -9.85 4.21
N VAL A 5 17.66 -8.91 5.09
CA VAL A 5 18.10 -7.55 4.71
C VAL A 5 19.59 -7.44 4.99
N THR A 6 20.32 -6.89 4.03
CA THR A 6 21.78 -6.85 3.98
C THR A 6 22.38 -5.79 4.91
N ASP A 7 23.41 -6.16 5.67
CA ASP A 7 24.19 -5.29 6.57
C ASP A 7 25.21 -4.42 5.80
N LEU A 8 24.76 -3.36 5.12
CA LEU A 8 25.66 -2.30 4.65
C LEU A 8 25.44 -1.03 5.50
N PRO A 9 26.33 -0.70 6.45
CA PRO A 9 26.23 0.51 7.24
C PRO A 9 26.74 1.70 6.40
N GLY A 10 25.87 2.69 6.17
CA GLY A 10 26.19 3.84 5.31
C GLY A 10 25.28 5.05 5.50
N THR A 11 25.44 5.74 6.63
CA THR A 11 25.35 7.21 6.76
C THR A 11 24.23 7.96 6.03
N THR A 12 23.01 7.93 6.57
CA THR A 12 22.15 9.13 6.74
C THR A 12 20.99 8.77 7.68
N ARG A 13 20.56 9.72 8.52
CA ARG A 13 19.38 9.60 9.39
C ARG A 13 18.09 9.65 8.54
N ASP A 14 17.94 8.68 7.65
CA ASP A 14 16.80 8.54 6.76
C ASP A 14 15.64 7.80 7.47
N LEU A 15 14.44 7.91 6.92
CA LEU A 15 13.25 7.17 7.37
C LEU A 15 13.65 5.69 7.54
N LEU A 16 13.33 5.12 8.70
CA LEU A 16 13.54 3.70 8.94
C LEU A 16 12.42 2.96 8.24
N ASP A 17 12.69 2.58 7.00
CA ASP A 17 11.80 1.77 6.19
C ASP A 17 12.11 0.30 6.44
N TYR A 18 11.10 -0.46 6.85
CA TYR A 18 11.23 -1.89 7.11
C TYR A 18 10.35 -2.68 6.15
N ASP A 19 10.99 -3.47 5.29
CA ASP A 19 10.30 -4.42 4.42
C ASP A 19 10.00 -5.72 5.18
N LEU A 20 8.75 -6.14 5.13
CA LEU A 20 8.31 -7.41 5.69
C LEU A 20 7.30 -8.10 4.77
N VAL A 21 7.19 -9.41 4.91
CA VAL A 21 6.24 -10.22 4.16
C VAL A 21 5.26 -10.86 5.13
N LEU A 22 3.98 -10.47 5.06
CA LEU A 22 2.90 -11.12 5.79
C LEU A 22 2.11 -11.99 4.82
N GLN A 23 2.08 -13.31 5.03
CA GLN A 23 1.31 -14.26 4.20
C GLN A 23 1.49 -14.07 2.68
N GLY A 24 2.71 -13.71 2.23
CA GLY A 24 3.03 -13.47 0.82
C GLY A 24 2.80 -12.03 0.33
N VAL A 25 2.29 -11.14 1.18
CA VAL A 25 2.11 -9.72 0.87
C VAL A 25 3.36 -8.94 1.28
N PRO A 26 4.05 -8.28 0.35
CA PRO A 26 5.10 -7.34 0.70
C PRO A 26 4.48 -6.08 1.32
N ILE A 27 4.96 -5.72 2.50
CA ILE A 27 4.55 -4.52 3.23
C ILE A 27 5.83 -3.76 3.60
N THR A 28 5.87 -2.49 3.25
CA THR A 28 6.93 -1.56 3.68
C THR A 28 6.38 -0.70 4.81
N LEU A 29 6.94 -0.86 6.00
CA LEU A 29 6.61 -0.01 7.15
C LEU A 29 7.50 1.23 7.12
N LEU A 30 6.88 2.41 7.10
CA LEU A 30 7.58 3.68 7.22
C LEU A 30 7.51 4.13 8.68
N ASP A 31 8.63 4.13 9.40
CA ASP A 31 8.67 4.66 10.76
C ASP A 31 8.64 6.19 10.71
N THR A 32 7.46 6.75 11.00
CA THR A 32 7.36 8.20 11.22
C THR A 32 7.99 8.49 12.57
N ALA A 33 9.23 9.01 12.57
CA ALA A 33 9.84 9.57 13.78
C ALA A 33 8.77 10.45 14.44
N GLY A 34 8.31 10.05 15.64
CA GLY A 34 7.00 10.41 16.18
C GLY A 34 6.62 11.85 15.87
N ILE A 35 5.47 12.04 15.20
CA ILE A 35 4.96 13.34 14.75
C ILE A 35 4.63 14.20 15.97
N ARG A 36 5.66 14.73 16.61
CA ARG A 36 5.59 15.67 17.73
C ARG A 36 6.37 16.91 17.34
N SER A 37 5.81 18.06 17.63
CA SER A 37 6.47 19.34 17.41
C SER A 37 7.67 19.45 18.35
N THR A 38 8.86 19.45 17.78
CA THR A 38 10.11 19.72 18.50
C THR A 38 10.81 20.91 17.89
N ALA A 39 11.58 21.63 18.72
CA ALA A 39 12.22 22.89 18.36
C ALA A 39 13.55 22.72 17.60
N ASP A 40 13.97 21.47 17.30
CA ASP A 40 15.25 21.19 16.66
C ASP A 40 15.13 21.21 15.12
N ARG A 41 16.02 21.96 14.47
CA ARG A 41 15.99 22.22 13.02
C ARG A 41 16.30 20.96 12.19
N VAL A 42 16.97 19.98 12.79
CA VAL A 42 17.20 18.66 12.18
C VAL A 42 15.94 17.79 12.24
N GLU A 43 15.16 17.91 13.33
CA GLU A 43 13.88 17.20 13.47
C GLU A 43 12.80 17.79 12.56
N GLN A 44 12.86 19.09 12.24
CA GLN A 44 11.94 19.73 11.28
C GLN A 44 11.97 19.11 9.88
N LEU A 45 13.17 18.78 9.37
CA LEU A 45 13.31 18.07 8.09
C LEU A 45 12.79 16.63 8.16
N GLY A 46 12.93 15.98 9.33
CA GLY A 46 12.33 14.68 9.62
C GLY A 46 10.81 14.75 9.63
N ILE A 47 10.22 15.81 10.19
CA ILE A 47 8.78 16.04 10.24
C ILE A 47 8.20 16.29 8.84
N GLU A 48 8.84 17.10 8.00
CA GLU A 48 8.38 17.33 6.62
C GLU A 48 8.38 16.04 5.79
N ARG A 49 9.40 15.20 5.96
CA ARG A 49 9.47 13.90 5.28
C ARG A 49 8.49 12.88 5.85
N SER A 50 8.31 12.82 7.17
CA SER A 50 7.26 12.02 7.80
C SER A 50 5.87 12.45 7.32
N ARG A 51 5.63 13.76 7.11
CA ARG A 51 4.38 14.27 6.54
C ARG A 51 4.20 13.89 5.08
N ALA A 52 5.27 13.93 4.28
CA ALA A 52 5.22 13.48 2.89
C ALA A 52 4.91 11.96 2.80
N ALA A 53 5.60 11.15 3.61
CA ALA A 53 5.35 9.71 3.72
C ALA A 53 3.91 9.41 4.16
N PHE A 54 3.43 10.14 5.16
CA PHE A 54 2.06 10.04 5.66
C PHE A 54 1.01 10.42 4.59
N ALA A 55 1.31 11.41 3.75
CA ALA A 55 0.44 11.82 2.64
C ALA A 55 0.45 10.83 1.47
N SER A 56 1.54 10.07 1.27
CA SER A 56 1.66 9.07 0.22
C SER A 56 1.35 7.63 0.67
N ALA A 57 1.00 7.42 1.93
CA ALA A 57 0.80 6.10 2.49
C ALA A 57 -0.49 5.45 1.96
N ASP A 58 -0.41 4.18 1.55
CA ASP A 58 -1.58 3.40 1.14
C ASP A 58 -2.51 3.08 2.32
N ALA A 59 -1.98 3.06 3.55
CA ALA A 59 -2.71 2.91 4.79
C ALA A 59 -1.92 3.51 5.97
N VAL A 60 -2.62 3.97 7.00
CA VAL A 60 -2.04 4.52 8.23
C VAL A 60 -2.35 3.63 9.42
N VAL A 61 -1.34 3.33 10.24
CA VAL A 61 -1.51 2.66 11.54
C VAL A 61 -1.23 3.66 12.65
N LEU A 62 -2.28 4.08 13.37
CA LEU A 62 -2.16 4.97 14.52
C LEU A 62 -2.01 4.14 15.79
N LEU A 63 -0.80 4.15 16.35
CA LEU A 63 -0.46 3.42 17.56
C LEU A 63 -0.48 4.37 18.78
N TYR A 64 -1.28 4.06 19.80
CA TYR A 64 -1.36 4.83 21.05
C TYR A 64 -1.13 3.95 22.28
N ASP A 65 -0.82 4.57 23.42
CA ASP A 65 -0.59 3.86 24.69
C ASP A 65 -1.92 3.60 25.41
N LEU A 66 -2.42 2.37 25.36
CA LEU A 66 -3.70 1.99 25.96
C LEU A 66 -3.71 2.17 27.48
N SER A 67 -2.56 2.04 28.14
CA SER A 67 -2.46 2.22 29.60
C SER A 67 -2.71 3.66 30.05
N ARG A 68 -2.56 4.62 29.13
CA ARG A 68 -2.82 6.06 29.38
C ARG A 68 -4.17 6.52 28.85
N GLY A 69 -4.88 5.66 28.13
CA GLY A 69 -6.11 5.99 27.44
C GLY A 69 -5.90 6.87 26.21
N TRP A 70 -7.01 7.25 25.58
CA TRP A 70 -7.01 8.09 24.38
C TRP A 70 -6.78 9.56 24.74
N SER A 71 -5.73 10.17 24.18
CA SER A 71 -5.34 11.55 24.48
C SER A 71 -5.83 12.56 23.42
N PRO A 72 -5.83 13.87 23.75
CA PRO A 72 -6.08 14.92 22.75
C PRO A 72 -5.09 14.89 21.58
N ASP A 73 -3.83 14.52 21.82
CA ASP A 73 -2.80 14.41 20.78
C ASP A 73 -3.13 13.27 19.79
N ASP A 74 -3.63 12.14 20.29
CA ASP A 74 -4.07 11.02 19.43
C ASP A 74 -5.25 11.43 18.54
N SER A 75 -6.13 12.28 19.08
CA SER A 75 -7.25 12.85 18.33
C SER A 75 -6.78 13.81 17.25
N ALA A 76 -5.76 14.62 17.53
CA ALA A 76 -5.15 15.52 16.55
C ALA A 76 -4.50 14.73 15.41
N LEU A 77 -3.69 13.72 15.72
CA LEU A 77 -3.05 12.86 14.71
C LEU A 77 -4.07 12.12 13.85
N ARG A 78 -5.15 11.62 14.45
CA ARG A 78 -6.26 11.00 13.71
C ARG A 78 -6.89 11.97 12.71
N ASN A 79 -7.00 13.25 13.06
CA ASN A 79 -7.56 14.27 12.18
C ASN A 79 -6.58 14.75 11.10
N GLU A 80 -5.28 14.48 11.24
CA GLU A 80 -4.30 14.76 10.18
C GLU A 80 -4.37 13.74 9.05
N VAL A 81 -4.90 12.52 9.29
CA VAL A 81 -5.01 11.45 8.29
C VAL A 81 -5.84 11.93 7.09
N PRO A 82 -5.31 11.86 5.84
CA PRO A 82 -6.03 12.33 4.67
C PRO A 82 -7.32 11.53 4.43
N ASP A 83 -8.38 12.23 4.03
CA ASP A 83 -9.66 11.61 3.68
C ASP A 83 -9.50 10.52 2.62
N GLY A 84 -10.12 9.36 2.86
CA GLY A 84 -10.03 8.20 1.97
C GLY A 84 -8.83 7.29 2.23
N THR A 85 -7.87 7.69 3.06
CA THR A 85 -6.76 6.82 3.48
C THR A 85 -7.25 5.82 4.54
N PRO A 86 -7.11 4.51 4.32
CA PRO A 86 -7.45 3.51 5.32
C PRO A 86 -6.68 3.72 6.63
N LEU A 87 -7.39 3.82 7.76
CA LEU A 87 -6.82 4.06 9.08
C LEU A 87 -7.07 2.86 10.01
N LEU A 88 -6.00 2.31 10.58
CA LEU A 88 -6.04 1.31 11.64
C LEU A 88 -5.61 1.92 12.97
N VAL A 89 -6.52 1.96 13.95
CA VAL A 89 -6.21 2.43 15.30
C VAL A 89 -5.84 1.26 16.19
N VAL A 90 -4.68 1.35 16.86
CA VAL A 90 -4.10 0.25 17.65
C VAL A 90 -3.63 0.77 19.02
N GLY A 91 -4.25 0.30 20.09
CA GLY A 91 -3.83 0.54 21.46
C GLY A 91 -2.77 -0.47 21.90
N ASN A 92 -1.53 -0.03 22.07
CA ASN A 92 -0.43 -0.84 22.58
C ASN A 92 -0.41 -0.87 24.12
N LYS A 93 0.34 -1.80 24.71
CA LYS A 93 0.47 -2.02 26.17
C LYS A 93 -0.81 -2.47 26.85
N SER A 94 -1.60 -3.33 26.18
CA SER A 94 -2.80 -3.92 26.76
C SER A 94 -2.53 -4.71 28.05
N ASP A 95 -1.30 -5.21 28.24
CA ASP A 95 -0.84 -5.86 29.47
C ASP A 95 -0.79 -4.93 30.70
N LEU A 96 -0.79 -3.61 30.49
CA LEU A 96 -0.71 -2.59 31.54
C LEU A 96 -2.02 -1.79 31.69
N ALA A 97 -3.02 -2.06 30.86
CA ALA A 97 -4.28 -1.33 30.88
C ALA A 97 -5.17 -1.80 32.04
N ALA A 98 -5.86 -0.86 32.70
CA ALA A 98 -6.87 -1.19 33.68
C ALA A 98 -8.14 -1.72 33.00
N GLU A 99 -8.72 -2.80 33.51
CA GLU A 99 -9.96 -3.35 32.95
C GLU A 99 -11.22 -2.65 33.51
N PRO A 100 -12.24 -2.37 32.67
CA PRO A 100 -12.24 -2.54 31.22
C PRO A 100 -11.52 -1.37 30.51
N ALA A 101 -10.60 -1.69 29.59
CA ALA A 101 -9.93 -0.69 28.78
C ALA A 101 -10.79 -0.32 27.57
N THR A 102 -11.22 0.94 27.48
CA THR A 102 -11.91 1.44 26.28
C THR A 102 -10.91 1.63 25.16
N THR A 103 -10.94 0.74 24.16
CA THR A 103 -10.14 0.85 22.95
C THR A 103 -10.94 1.45 21.79
N GLN A 104 -10.31 2.32 20.99
CA GLN A 104 -10.88 2.87 19.76
C GLN A 104 -10.73 1.90 18.56
N GLY A 105 -10.00 0.80 18.75
CA GLY A 105 -9.70 -0.19 17.72
C GLY A 105 -9.10 -1.47 18.29
N LEU A 106 -8.01 -1.97 17.71
CA LEU A 106 -7.35 -3.19 18.18
C LEU A 106 -6.51 -2.91 19.43
N ALA A 107 -6.48 -3.86 20.38
CA ALA A 107 -5.61 -3.80 21.54
C ALA A 107 -4.50 -4.85 21.40
N ILE A 108 -3.25 -4.43 21.56
CA ILE A 108 -2.08 -5.31 21.49
C ILE A 108 -1.17 -5.08 22.69
N SER A 109 -0.34 -6.08 22.99
CA SER A 109 0.85 -5.90 23.78
C SER A 109 2.05 -6.28 22.93
N ALA A 110 2.80 -5.26 22.48
CA ALA A 110 4.05 -5.49 21.76
C ALA A 110 5.09 -6.25 22.61
N ARG A 111 4.97 -6.21 23.94
CA ARG A 111 5.88 -6.90 24.87
C ARG A 111 5.58 -8.39 24.98
N SER A 112 4.32 -8.76 25.20
CA SER A 112 3.92 -10.16 25.36
C SER A 112 3.58 -10.85 24.05
N GLY A 113 3.35 -10.08 22.99
CA GLY A 113 2.90 -10.56 21.68
C GLY A 113 1.39 -10.77 21.58
N LEU A 114 0.62 -10.52 22.65
CA LEU A 114 -0.84 -10.59 22.62
C LEU A 114 -1.40 -9.60 21.60
N GLY A 115 -2.36 -10.04 20.78
CA GLY A 115 -3.00 -9.19 19.76
C GLY A 115 -2.23 -9.04 18.44
N LEU A 116 -1.00 -9.58 18.32
CA LEU A 116 -0.19 -9.42 17.10
C LEU A 116 -0.74 -10.24 15.92
N ALA A 117 -1.40 -11.37 16.18
CA ALA A 117 -2.03 -12.17 15.13
C ALA A 117 -3.24 -11.44 14.54
N GLU A 118 -4.05 -10.82 15.40
CA GLU A 118 -5.19 -9.98 15.04
C GLU A 118 -4.74 -8.73 14.28
N LEU A 119 -3.65 -8.09 14.73
CA LEU A 119 -3.02 -6.98 14.01
C LEU A 119 -2.58 -7.39 12.60
N SER A 120 -1.90 -8.54 12.48
CA SER A 120 -1.46 -9.06 11.18
C SER A 120 -2.65 -9.32 10.26
N SER A 121 -3.73 -9.91 10.77
CA SER A 121 -4.96 -10.14 10.00
C SER A 121 -5.62 -8.83 9.56
N ALA A 122 -5.66 -7.82 10.42
CA ALA A 122 -6.22 -6.51 10.09
C ALA A 122 -5.39 -5.78 9.04
N LEU A 123 -4.06 -5.85 9.12
CA LEU A 123 -3.16 -5.30 8.09
C LEU A 123 -3.39 -5.96 6.72
N LEU A 124 -3.51 -7.29 6.69
CA LEU A 124 -3.78 -8.01 5.44
C LEU A 124 -5.12 -7.62 4.81
N LYS A 125 -6.15 -7.41 5.64
CA LYS A 125 -7.46 -6.92 5.16
C LYS A 125 -7.36 -5.51 4.59
N LEU A 126 -6.56 -4.63 5.21
CA LEU A 126 -6.30 -3.27 4.69
C LEU A 126 -5.58 -3.31 3.34
N CYS A 127 -4.65 -4.24 3.15
CA CYS A 127 -4.00 -4.49 1.86
C CYS A 127 -4.91 -5.14 0.80
N GLY A 128 -6.21 -5.34 1.09
CA GLY A 128 -7.17 -5.92 0.14
C GLY A 128 -7.18 -7.45 0.09
N LEU A 129 -6.40 -8.13 0.94
CA LEU A 129 -6.48 -9.58 1.15
C LEU A 129 -7.65 -9.91 2.07
N SER A 130 -8.85 -9.76 1.51
CA SER A 130 -10.05 -10.39 2.02
C SER A 130 -9.89 -11.90 1.80
N GLY A 131 -9.90 -12.70 2.87
CA GLY A 131 -9.63 -14.15 2.86
C GLY A 131 -10.60 -15.03 2.06
N GLU A 132 -11.26 -14.50 1.03
CA GLU A 132 -12.26 -15.16 0.18
C GLU A 132 -11.95 -15.03 -1.32
N GLY A 133 -10.71 -14.68 -1.69
CA GLY A 133 -10.26 -14.76 -3.07
C GLY A 133 -10.00 -16.21 -3.51
N GLN A 134 -11.05 -16.98 -3.81
CA GLN A 134 -10.93 -18.20 -4.62
C GLN A 134 -10.57 -17.77 -6.05
N GLY A 135 -9.29 -17.48 -6.28
CA GLY A 135 -8.78 -17.03 -7.57
C GLY A 135 -7.26 -17.01 -7.61
N LEU A 136 -6.71 -16.99 -8.82
CA LEU A 136 -5.28 -16.81 -9.03
C LEU A 136 -4.89 -15.39 -8.56
N LEU A 137 -4.16 -15.28 -7.46
CA LEU A 137 -3.56 -14.02 -7.01
C LEU A 137 -2.46 -13.64 -8.01
N LEU A 138 -2.80 -12.78 -8.97
CA LEU A 138 -1.85 -12.20 -9.91
C LEU A 138 -1.38 -10.85 -9.36
N ALA A 139 -0.10 -10.76 -9.02
CA ALA A 139 0.55 -9.48 -8.75
C ALA A 139 0.87 -8.81 -10.09
N LEU A 140 0.02 -7.87 -10.51
CA LEU A 140 0.25 -7.03 -11.67
C LEU A 140 1.01 -5.78 -11.24
N ASN A 141 2.01 -5.37 -12.01
CA ASN A 141 2.62 -4.04 -11.82
C ASN A 141 1.68 -2.94 -12.35
N GLN A 142 1.93 -1.68 -11.98
CA GLN A 142 1.09 -0.55 -12.39
C GLN A 142 0.85 -0.49 -13.91
N ARG A 143 1.90 -0.73 -14.73
CA ARG A 143 1.77 -0.75 -16.20
C ARG A 143 0.78 -1.82 -16.65
N GLN A 144 0.86 -3.02 -16.09
CA GLN A 144 -0.05 -4.11 -16.44
C GLN A 144 -1.49 -3.81 -15.97
N CYS A 145 -1.65 -3.18 -14.81
CA CYS A 145 -2.96 -2.70 -14.34
C CYS A 145 -3.56 -1.68 -15.31
N ASP A 146 -2.78 -0.68 -15.72
CA ASP A 146 -3.23 0.37 -16.66
C ASP A 146 -3.65 -0.22 -18.01
N LEU A 147 -2.84 -1.16 -18.55
CA LEU A 147 -3.15 -1.85 -19.79
C LEU A 147 -4.41 -2.74 -19.67
N ALA A 148 -4.57 -3.44 -18.55
CA ALA A 148 -5.75 -4.26 -18.31
C ALA A 148 -7.02 -3.41 -18.19
N ALA A 149 -6.92 -2.25 -17.52
CA ALA A 149 -8.01 -1.28 -17.43
C ALA A 149 -8.37 -0.70 -18.80
N ALA A 150 -7.36 -0.33 -19.61
CA ALA A 150 -7.57 0.14 -20.98
C ALA A 150 -8.26 -0.92 -21.85
N ALA A 151 -7.81 -2.17 -21.79
CA ALA A 151 -8.43 -3.29 -22.50
C ALA A 151 -9.89 -3.50 -22.06
N SER A 152 -10.17 -3.47 -20.76
CA SER A 152 -11.52 -3.60 -20.23
C SER A 152 -12.42 -2.45 -20.69
N ALA A 153 -11.92 -1.21 -20.71
CA ALA A 153 -12.67 -0.05 -21.17
C ALA A 153 -13.01 -0.16 -22.68
N ALA A 154 -12.04 -0.57 -23.50
CA ALA A 154 -12.24 -0.79 -24.93
C ALA A 154 -13.26 -1.90 -25.22
N LEU A 155 -13.18 -3.03 -24.50
CA LEU A 155 -14.18 -4.10 -24.60
C LEU A 155 -15.59 -3.61 -24.19
N GLY A 156 -15.68 -2.76 -23.16
CA GLY A 156 -16.92 -2.13 -22.75
C GLY A 156 -17.54 -1.25 -23.85
N ARG A 157 -16.71 -0.44 -24.53
CA ARG A 157 -17.15 0.37 -25.69
C ARG A 157 -17.60 -0.50 -26.86
N SER A 158 -16.86 -1.56 -27.19
CA SER A 158 -17.26 -2.50 -28.24
C SER A 158 -18.59 -3.19 -27.94
N GLN A 159 -18.80 -3.61 -26.68
CA GLN A 159 -20.07 -4.20 -26.25
C GLN A 159 -21.23 -3.20 -26.35
N GLN A 160 -20.99 -1.92 -26.02
CA GLN A 160 -21.99 -0.88 -26.14
C GLN A 160 -22.35 -0.60 -27.61
N ALA A 161 -21.35 -0.46 -28.48
CA ALA A 161 -21.56 -0.30 -29.93
C ALA A 161 -22.38 -1.45 -30.53
N ALA A 162 -22.17 -2.68 -30.03
CA ALA A 162 -22.97 -3.84 -30.42
C ALA A 162 -24.43 -3.75 -29.97
N ARG A 163 -24.67 -3.31 -28.74
CA ARG A 163 -26.03 -3.10 -28.20
C ARG A 163 -26.78 -2.00 -28.93
N ASP A 164 -26.07 -0.96 -29.35
CA ASP A 164 -26.63 0.17 -30.09
C ASP A 164 -26.88 -0.14 -31.58
N GLY A 165 -26.57 -1.36 -32.03
CA GLY A 165 -26.79 -1.80 -33.40
C GLY A 165 -25.87 -1.12 -34.41
N LEU A 166 -24.72 -0.60 -33.97
CA LEU A 166 -23.76 0.05 -34.86
C LEU A 166 -23.10 -0.96 -35.80
N PRO A 167 -22.68 -0.53 -37.00
CA PRO A 167 -21.92 -1.37 -37.93
C PRO A 167 -20.64 -1.94 -37.29
N TRP A 168 -20.23 -3.11 -37.79
CA TRP A 168 -19.04 -3.84 -37.30
C TRP A 168 -17.73 -3.05 -37.41
N ASP A 169 -17.67 -2.04 -38.29
CA ASP A 169 -16.53 -1.12 -38.40
C ASP A 169 -16.22 -0.43 -37.06
N PHE A 170 -17.26 -0.04 -36.30
CA PHE A 170 -17.11 0.62 -35.00
C PHE A 170 -16.57 -0.34 -33.94
N TRP A 171 -17.01 -1.60 -33.98
CA TRP A 171 -16.56 -2.63 -33.04
C TRP A 171 -15.09 -2.95 -33.25
N THR A 172 -14.67 -2.97 -34.52
CA THR A 172 -13.33 -3.38 -34.94
C THR A 172 -12.26 -2.43 -34.39
N ILE A 173 -12.57 -1.14 -34.24
CA ILE A 173 -11.64 -0.16 -33.67
C ILE A 173 -11.38 -0.49 -32.20
N ASP A 174 -12.44 -0.64 -31.41
CA ASP A 174 -12.35 -0.94 -29.97
C ASP A 174 -11.75 -2.33 -29.70
N LEU A 175 -12.11 -3.34 -30.50
CA LEU A 175 -11.53 -4.69 -30.37
C LEU A 175 -10.04 -4.70 -30.69
N ARG A 176 -9.59 -3.94 -31.69
CA ARG A 176 -8.15 -3.81 -31.98
C ARG A 176 -7.44 -3.15 -30.81
N GLU A 177 -7.98 -2.09 -30.23
CA GLU A 177 -7.40 -1.44 -29.06
C GLU A 177 -7.26 -2.41 -27.88
N ALA A 178 -8.30 -3.20 -27.59
CA ALA A 178 -8.24 -4.23 -26.55
C ALA A 178 -7.15 -5.30 -26.83
N ILE A 179 -7.06 -5.79 -28.08
CA ILE A 179 -6.03 -6.76 -28.49
C ILE A 179 -4.63 -6.17 -28.29
N ARG A 180 -4.39 -4.91 -28.68
CA ARG A 180 -3.09 -4.25 -28.50
C ARG A 180 -2.71 -4.13 -27.04
N ALA A 181 -3.62 -3.64 -26.20
CA ALA A 181 -3.37 -3.49 -24.76
C ALA A 181 -3.05 -4.84 -24.09
N LEU A 182 -3.75 -5.91 -24.45
CA LEU A 182 -3.45 -7.26 -23.97
C LEU A 182 -2.14 -7.83 -24.57
N GLY A 183 -1.84 -7.48 -25.83
CA GLY A 183 -0.58 -7.80 -26.50
C GLY A 183 0.62 -7.17 -25.81
N GLU A 184 0.49 -5.94 -25.33
CA GLU A 184 1.53 -5.25 -24.55
C GLU A 184 1.74 -5.83 -23.14
N ILE A 185 0.71 -6.44 -22.55
CA ILE A 185 0.84 -7.16 -21.28
C ILE A 185 1.66 -8.44 -21.48
N THR A 186 1.35 -9.19 -22.54
CA THR A 186 2.00 -10.48 -22.84
C THR A 186 3.36 -10.33 -23.54
N GLY A 187 3.65 -9.15 -24.08
CA GLY A 187 4.84 -8.90 -24.90
C GLY A 187 4.70 -9.40 -26.34
N ALA A 188 3.50 -9.73 -26.80
CA ALA A 188 3.23 -10.06 -28.20
C ALA A 188 3.25 -8.81 -29.10
N GLU A 189 2.92 -7.64 -28.53
CA GLU A 189 3.12 -6.34 -29.16
C GLU A 189 3.99 -5.51 -28.21
N ILE A 190 5.28 -5.37 -28.52
CA ILE A 190 6.21 -4.57 -27.71
C ILE A 190 6.62 -3.35 -28.52
N THR A 191 6.50 -2.17 -27.91
CA THR A 191 7.10 -0.95 -28.43
C THR A 191 8.53 -0.79 -27.90
N GLU A 192 9.42 -0.20 -28.69
CA GLU A 192 10.84 0.02 -28.34
C GLU A 192 10.99 0.81 -27.02
N ALA A 193 10.11 1.78 -26.78
CA ALA A 193 10.05 2.55 -25.54
C ALA A 193 9.72 1.72 -24.29
N VAL A 194 8.96 0.62 -24.44
CA VAL A 194 8.66 -0.30 -23.33
C VAL A 194 9.89 -1.14 -22.99
N LEU A 195 10.65 -1.58 -23.99
CA LEU A 195 11.92 -2.29 -23.77
C LEU A 195 12.90 -1.39 -23.02
N ASP A 196 13.13 -0.17 -23.52
CA ASP A 196 14.07 0.77 -22.90
C ASP A 196 13.72 1.05 -21.43
N ARG A 197 12.44 1.22 -21.09
CA ARG A 197 12.00 1.50 -19.72
C ARG A 197 12.08 0.30 -18.79
N VAL A 198 11.88 -0.91 -19.32
CA VAL A 198 12.08 -2.15 -18.56
C VAL A 198 13.56 -2.34 -18.29
N PHE A 199 14.41 -2.25 -19.32
CA PHE A 199 15.85 -2.46 -19.21
C PHE A 199 16.60 -1.33 -18.50
N SER A 200 16.07 -0.11 -18.48
CA SER A 200 16.65 1.00 -17.69
C SER A 200 16.62 0.74 -16.18
N ARG A 201 15.77 -0.20 -15.72
CA ARG A 201 15.68 -0.60 -14.30
C ARG A 201 16.52 -1.83 -13.97
N PHE A 202 17.16 -2.45 -14.96
CA PHE A 202 18.13 -3.53 -14.73
C PHE A 202 19.54 -2.96 -14.70
N CYS A 203 20.33 -3.35 -13.70
CA CYS A 203 21.75 -3.01 -13.65
C CYS A 203 22.46 -3.61 -14.88
N ILE A 204 23.36 -2.83 -15.49
CA ILE A 204 24.17 -3.26 -16.63
C ILE A 204 25.02 -4.47 -16.19
N GLY A 205 24.82 -5.63 -16.83
CA GLY A 205 25.59 -6.85 -16.56
C GLY A 205 24.80 -8.14 -16.36
N LYS A 206 23.50 -8.16 -16.69
CA LYS A 206 22.75 -9.42 -16.92
C LYS A 206 22.53 -9.63 -18.41
#